data_AF-A0A378VDT4-F1
#
_entry.id   AF-A0A378VDT4-F1
#
_cell.length_a   1.000
_cell.length_b   1.000
_cell.length_c   1.000
_cell.angle_alpha   90.00
_cell.angle_beta   90.00
_cell.angle_gamma   90.00
#
_symmetry.space_group_name_H-M   'P 1'
#
loop_
_entity.id
_entity.type
_entity.pdbx_description
1 polymer ?
#
loop_
_entity_poly.entity_id
_entity_poly.type
_entity_poly.pdbx_seq_one_letter_code
_entity_poly.pdbx_strand_id
1 'polypeptide(L)'
;MSPEIWQYLPQNWIGLFAVIMFVLYVGSQIIEKFEGLAKVLPGGKWWHDRQKDKRGRRKELVNDDNEIIRALQEQVTSIVLELATVRETLRSFTAWSVYDARWHHQALVQHADKDCTMSDHLDYFAFETLWKADPIGASRLPL
;
A
#
# COMPACT_ATOMS: atom_id res chain seq x y z
N MET A 1 31.42 52.14 -22.89
CA MET A 1 31.07 52.31 -21.46
C MET A 1 32.25 51.81 -20.66
N SER A 2 32.86 52.70 -19.87
CA SER A 2 34.20 52.53 -19.31
C SER A 2 34.28 51.38 -18.29
N PRO A 3 35.33 50.54 -18.32
CA PRO A 3 35.60 49.50 -17.32
C PRO A 3 36.01 50.07 -15.94
N GLU A 4 36.04 51.39 -15.79
CA GLU A 4 36.48 52.11 -14.60
C GLU A 4 35.54 51.97 -13.40
N ILE A 5 34.25 51.67 -13.62
CA ILE A 5 33.29 51.48 -12.52
C ILE A 5 33.65 50.27 -11.63
N TRP A 6 34.28 49.25 -12.22
CA TRP A 6 34.69 48.04 -11.51
C TRP A 6 35.97 48.23 -10.69
N GLN A 7 36.79 49.24 -10.98
CA GLN A 7 38.04 49.52 -10.25
C GLN A 7 37.81 50.23 -8.90
N TYR A 8 36.65 50.86 -8.71
CA TYR A 8 36.25 51.51 -7.46
C TYR A 8 35.34 50.63 -6.58
N LEU A 9 34.99 49.44 -7.04
CA LEU A 9 34.21 48.50 -6.22
C LEU A 9 35.13 47.91 -5.14
N PRO A 10 34.84 48.14 -3.85
CA PRO A 10 35.68 47.65 -2.76
C PRO A 10 35.81 46.12 -2.87
N GLN A 11 37.01 45.55 -2.72
CA GLN A 11 37.29 44.10 -2.82
C GLN A 11 36.31 43.22 -1.99
N ASN A 12 35.70 43.78 -0.96
CA ASN A 12 34.76 43.12 -0.07
C ASN A 12 33.28 43.19 -0.53
N TRP A 13 32.97 43.73 -1.71
CA TRP A 13 31.61 43.88 -2.24
C TRP A 13 30.85 42.54 -2.32
N ILE A 14 31.55 41.45 -2.67
CA ILE A 14 30.97 40.09 -2.67
C ILE A 14 30.62 39.66 -1.25
N GLY A 15 31.49 39.94 -0.28
CA GLY A 15 31.24 39.64 1.14
C GLY A 15 30.07 40.47 1.70
N LEU A 16 30.02 41.77 1.37
CA LEU A 16 28.92 42.65 1.73
C LEU A 16 27.59 42.15 1.14
N PHE A 17 27.60 41.76 -0.14
CA PHE A 17 26.43 41.19 -0.79
C PHE A 17 25.99 39.88 -0.13
N ALA A 18 26.93 38.99 0.19
CA ALA A 18 26.62 37.73 0.87
C ALA A 18 25.99 37.97 2.25
N VAL A 19 26.50 38.94 3.02
CA VAL A 19 25.93 39.31 4.33
C VAL A 19 24.53 39.91 4.17
N ILE A 20 24.32 40.80 3.21
CA ILE A 20 23.00 41.39 2.93
C ILE A 20 22.00 40.29 2.54
N MET A 21 22.37 39.40 1.63
CA MET A 21 21.53 38.27 1.22
C MET A 21 21.23 37.33 2.38
N PHE A 22 22.21 37.08 3.25
CA PHE A 22 22.01 36.27 4.45
C PHE A 22 21.02 36.91 5.42
N VAL A 23 21.13 38.21 5.68
CA VAL A 23 20.18 38.95 6.54
C VAL A 23 18.78 38.93 5.94
N LEU A 24 18.65 39.13 4.63
CA LEU A 24 17.36 39.04 3.93
C LEU A 24 16.76 37.63 4.01
N TYR A 25 17.59 36.59 3.84
CA TYR A 25 17.17 35.20 3.96
C TYR A 25 16.65 34.89 5.37
N VAL A 26 17.41 35.22 6.41
CA VAL A 26 17.00 35.01 7.80
C VAL A 26 15.76 35.82 8.14
N GLY A 27 15.69 37.09 7.72
CA GLY A 27 14.52 37.94 7.89
C GLY A 27 13.26 37.34 7.24
N SER A 28 13.40 36.79 6.03
CA SER A 28 12.28 36.13 5.34
C SER A 28 11.76 34.89 6.07
N GLN A 29 12.66 34.10 6.67
CA GLN A 29 12.32 32.91 7.47
C GLN A 29 11.60 33.29 8.78
N ILE A 30 11.99 34.40 9.40
CA ILE A 30 11.34 34.92 10.62
C ILE A 30 9.93 35.41 10.30
N ILE A 31 9.76 36.18 9.22
CA ILE A 31 8.45 36.66 8.76
C ILE A 31 7.52 35.49 8.44
N GLU A 32 8.05 34.41 7.86
CA GLU A 32 7.27 33.20 7.56
C GLU A 32 6.76 32.47 8.82
N LYS A 33 7.45 32.58 9.96
CA LYS A 33 7.07 31.92 11.23
C LYS A 33 6.26 32.81 12.17
N PHE A 34 6.40 34.13 12.08
CA PHE A 34 5.79 35.08 13.01
C PHE A 34 4.86 36.06 12.30
N GLU A 35 3.56 35.79 12.34
CA GLU A 35 2.51 36.62 11.73
C GLU A 35 2.49 38.06 12.29
N GLY A 36 2.88 38.24 13.56
CA GLY A 36 2.97 39.57 14.19
C GLY A 36 4.02 40.48 13.54
N LEU A 37 5.18 39.93 13.17
CA LEU A 37 6.24 40.66 12.47
C LEU A 37 5.88 40.92 11.00
N ALA A 38 5.16 39.99 10.36
CA ALA A 38 4.66 40.14 9.00
C ALA A 38 3.69 41.33 8.85
N LYS A 39 2.93 41.67 9.90
CA LYS A 39 1.98 42.79 9.93
C LYS A 39 2.67 44.16 10.05
N VAL A 40 3.84 44.21 10.66
CA VAL A 40 4.60 45.46 10.91
C VAL A 40 5.49 45.83 9.72
N LEU A 41 5.98 44.83 8.98
CA LEU A 41 6.87 45.06 7.84
C LEU A 41 6.10 45.32 6.54
N PRO A 42 6.45 46.36 5.76
CA PRO A 42 5.84 46.61 4.46
C PRO A 42 6.09 45.42 3.52
N GLY A 43 5.01 44.85 2.99
CA GLY A 43 5.06 43.65 2.13
C GLY A 43 5.17 42.30 2.87
N GLY A 44 5.36 42.30 4.19
CA GLY A 44 5.49 41.08 5.00
C GLY A 44 4.22 40.21 4.99
N LYS A 45 3.05 40.84 5.11
CA LYS A 45 1.74 40.16 5.05
C LYS A 45 1.51 39.44 3.72
N TRP A 46 1.82 40.10 2.61
CA TRP A 46 1.72 39.49 1.26
C TRP A 46 2.65 38.30 1.09
N TRP A 47 3.90 38.40 1.57
CA TRP A 47 4.86 37.30 1.53
C TRP A 47 4.40 36.12 2.39
N HIS A 48 3.95 36.40 3.62
CA HIS A 48 3.44 35.39 4.54
C HIS A 48 2.23 34.64 3.96
N ASP A 49 1.25 35.37 3.41
CA ASP A 49 0.06 34.78 2.80
C ASP A 49 0.43 33.94 1.56
N ARG A 50 1.34 34.42 0.72
CA ARG A 50 1.85 33.68 -0.45
C ARG A 50 2.56 32.37 -0.05
N GLN A 51 3.32 32.36 1.05
CA GLN A 51 3.96 31.14 1.56
C GLN A 51 2.95 30.18 2.20
N LYS A 52 1.95 30.72 2.92
CA LYS A 52 0.85 29.95 3.48
C LYS A 52 0.06 29.21 2.39
N ASP A 53 -0.24 29.87 1.28
CA ASP A 53 -0.94 29.27 0.13
C ASP A 53 -0.11 28.17 -0.56
N LYS A 54 1.20 28.32 -0.61
CA LYS A 54 2.10 27.28 -1.13
C LYS A 54 2.16 26.06 -0.21
N ARG A 55 2.24 26.29 1.11
CA ARG A 55 2.22 25.21 2.12
C ARG A 55 0.88 24.49 2.15
N GLY A 56 -0.24 25.22 2.01
CA GLY A 56 -1.59 24.66 1.92
C GLY A 56 -1.71 23.66 0.77
N ARG A 57 -1.33 24.06 -0.45
CA ARG A 57 -1.33 23.18 -1.64
C ARG A 57 -0.46 21.94 -1.47
N ARG A 58 0.72 22.07 -0.85
CA ARG A 58 1.59 20.91 -0.59
C ARG A 58 0.96 19.96 0.44
N LYS A 59 0.28 20.49 1.46
CA LYS A 59 -0.41 19.69 2.47
C LYS A 59 -1.61 18.95 1.87
N GLU A 60 -2.34 19.60 0.97
CA GLU A 60 -3.46 19.02 0.22
C GLU A 60 -2.98 17.85 -0.65
N LEU A 61 -1.94 18.05 -1.46
CA LEU A 61 -1.32 16.98 -2.25
C LEU A 61 -0.88 15.78 -1.39
N VAL A 62 -0.24 16.05 -0.24
CA VAL A 62 0.19 14.98 0.68
C VAL A 62 -1.01 14.27 1.32
N ASN A 63 -2.11 14.98 1.58
CA ASN A 63 -3.32 14.37 2.11
C ASN A 63 -3.99 13.47 1.07
N ASP A 64 -4.10 13.93 -0.17
CA ASP A 64 -4.63 13.17 -1.30
C ASP A 64 -3.78 11.90 -1.53
N ASP A 65 -2.45 12.03 -1.53
CA ASP A 65 -1.53 10.90 -1.66
C ASP A 65 -1.72 9.88 -0.52
N ASN A 66 -1.90 10.34 0.72
CA ASN A 66 -2.15 9.45 1.85
C ASN A 66 -3.51 8.75 1.76
N GLU A 67 -4.55 9.42 1.25
CA GLU A 67 -5.86 8.81 1.01
C GLU A 67 -5.79 7.74 -0.08
N ILE A 68 -5.06 8.01 -1.18
CA ILE A 68 -4.83 7.05 -2.25
C ILE A 68 -4.05 5.83 -1.72
N ILE A 69 -2.99 6.05 -0.94
CA ILE A 69 -2.21 4.97 -0.33
C ILE A 69 -3.09 4.11 0.58
N ARG A 70 -3.97 4.73 1.38
CA ARG A 70 -4.90 3.99 2.25
C ARG A 70 -5.88 3.14 1.44
N ALA A 71 -6.47 3.71 0.39
CA ALA A 71 -7.37 2.99 -0.50
C ALA A 71 -6.67 1.79 -1.18
N LEU A 72 -5.42 1.97 -1.61
CA LEU A 72 -4.60 0.89 -2.18
C LEU A 72 -4.30 -0.21 -1.14
N GLN A 73 -3.99 0.16 0.10
CA GLN A 73 -3.77 -0.81 1.18
C GLN A 73 -5.04 -1.63 1.49
N GLU A 74 -6.20 -0.98 1.52
CA GLU A 74 -7.49 -1.65 1.70
C GLU A 74 -7.76 -2.64 0.55
N GLN A 75 -7.54 -2.24 -0.71
CA GLN A 75 -7.68 -3.13 -1.87
C GLN A 75 -6.73 -4.33 -1.83
N VAL A 76 -5.45 -4.10 -1.54
CA VAL A 76 -4.46 -5.18 -1.43
C VAL A 76 -4.84 -6.17 -0.33
N THR A 77 -5.34 -5.68 0.81
CA THR A 77 -5.78 -6.54 1.90
C THR A 77 -6.98 -7.40 1.50
N SER A 78 -7.95 -6.82 0.77
CA SER A 78 -9.09 -7.58 0.23
C SER A 78 -8.63 -8.70 -0.71
N ILE A 79 -7.73 -8.38 -1.65
CA ILE A 79 -7.20 -9.35 -2.62
C ILE A 79 -6.48 -10.50 -1.91
N VAL A 80 -5.71 -10.22 -0.86
CA VAL A 80 -5.01 -11.26 -0.09
C VAL A 80 -6.00 -12.21 0.60
N LEU A 81 -7.09 -11.68 1.18
CA LEU A 81 -8.13 -12.50 1.81
C LEU A 81 -8.86 -13.37 0.78
N GLU A 82 -9.19 -12.82 -0.39
CA GLU A 82 -9.78 -13.56 -1.49
C GLU A 82 -8.85 -14.68 -1.99
N LEU A 83 -7.54 -14.39 -2.14
CA LEU A 83 -6.55 -15.38 -2.55
C LEU A 83 -6.41 -16.52 -1.54
N ALA A 84 -6.46 -16.20 -0.24
CA ALA A 84 -6.45 -17.23 0.81
C ALA A 84 -7.65 -18.16 0.71
N THR A 85 -8.83 -17.59 0.40
CA THR A 85 -10.07 -18.35 0.20
C THR A 85 -9.97 -19.26 -1.03
N VAL A 86 -9.51 -18.73 -2.17
CA VAL A 86 -9.31 -19.51 -3.40
C VAL A 86 -8.31 -20.63 -3.19
N ARG A 87 -7.21 -20.37 -2.49
CA ARG A 87 -6.19 -21.37 -2.18
C ARG A 87 -6.77 -22.53 -1.36
N GLU A 88 -7.62 -22.24 -0.37
CA GLU A 88 -8.23 -23.30 0.44
C GLU A 88 -9.22 -24.14 -0.38
N THR A 89 -10.03 -23.51 -1.23
CA THR A 89 -10.93 -24.21 -2.17
C THR A 89 -10.15 -25.12 -3.12
N LEU A 90 -9.01 -24.66 -3.64
CA LEU A 90 -8.16 -25.49 -4.50
C LEU A 90 -7.56 -26.68 -3.74
N ARG A 91 -7.20 -26.48 -2.46
CA ARG A 91 -6.67 -27.54 -1.61
C ARG A 91 -7.72 -28.61 -1.31
N SER A 92 -8.93 -28.21 -0.92
CA SER A 92 -10.04 -29.16 -0.69
C SER A 92 -10.44 -29.89 -1.96
N PHE A 93 -10.54 -29.18 -3.09
CA PHE A 93 -10.88 -29.79 -4.39
C PHE A 93 -9.84 -30.80 -4.87
N THR A 94 -8.56 -30.46 -4.72
CA THR A 94 -7.46 -31.38 -5.09
C THR A 94 -7.45 -32.62 -4.19
N ALA A 95 -7.72 -32.46 -2.90
CA ALA A 95 -7.84 -33.60 -1.99
C ALA A 95 -9.05 -34.47 -2.33
N TRP A 96 -10.19 -33.86 -2.64
CA TRP A 96 -11.41 -34.56 -3.04
C TRP A 96 -11.23 -35.32 -4.35
N SER A 97 -10.59 -34.73 -5.36
CA SER A 97 -10.40 -35.40 -6.65
C SER A 97 -9.51 -36.65 -6.54
N VAL A 98 -8.52 -36.63 -5.64
CA VAL A 98 -7.70 -37.81 -5.33
C VAL A 98 -8.52 -38.88 -4.60
N TYR A 99 -9.35 -38.47 -3.64
CA TYR A 99 -10.28 -39.36 -2.95
C TYR A 99 -11.27 -40.02 -3.92
N ASP A 100 -11.93 -39.22 -4.76
CA ASP A 100 -12.92 -39.63 -5.76
C ASP A 100 -12.32 -40.67 -6.72
N ALA A 101 -11.12 -40.40 -7.24
CA ALA A 101 -10.39 -41.34 -8.08
C ALA A 101 -10.07 -42.66 -7.37
N ARG A 102 -9.61 -42.61 -6.11
CA ARG A 102 -9.31 -43.82 -5.32
C ARG A 102 -10.57 -44.63 -5.03
N TRP A 103 -11.66 -43.95 -4.65
CA TRP A 103 -12.94 -44.59 -4.37
C TRP A 103 -13.49 -45.26 -5.61
N HIS A 104 -13.52 -44.56 -6.76
CA HIS A 104 -13.97 -45.14 -8.02
C HIS A 104 -13.14 -46.34 -8.44
N HIS A 105 -11.81 -46.28 -8.30
CA HIS A 105 -10.95 -47.41 -8.58
C HIS A 105 -11.26 -48.61 -7.66
N GLN A 106 -11.40 -48.39 -6.36
CA GLN A 106 -11.72 -49.45 -5.39
C GLN A 106 -13.10 -50.06 -5.64
N ALA A 107 -14.12 -49.24 -5.91
CA ALA A 107 -15.46 -49.69 -6.24
C ALA A 107 -15.46 -50.54 -7.52
N LEU A 108 -14.75 -50.11 -8.57
CA LEU A 108 -14.63 -50.87 -9.82
C LEU A 108 -13.97 -52.24 -9.59
N VAL A 109 -12.91 -52.30 -8.78
CA VAL A 109 -12.21 -53.56 -8.46
C VAL A 109 -13.09 -54.49 -7.62
N GLN A 110 -13.76 -53.96 -6.59
CA GLN A 110 -14.59 -54.77 -5.68
C GLN A 110 -15.84 -55.32 -6.38
N HIS A 111 -16.46 -54.54 -7.26
CA HIS A 111 -17.68 -54.94 -7.97
C HIS A 111 -17.43 -55.65 -9.30
N ALA A 112 -16.17 -55.90 -9.67
CA ALA A 112 -15.84 -56.72 -10.83
C ALA A 112 -16.23 -58.20 -10.63
N ASP A 113 -16.37 -58.68 -9.38
CA ASP A 113 -16.51 -60.11 -9.07
C ASP A 113 -17.87 -60.51 -8.44
N LYS A 114 -18.53 -59.70 -7.58
CA LYS A 114 -19.87 -59.97 -7.00
C LYS A 114 -20.64 -58.70 -6.53
N ASP A 115 -21.98 -58.83 -6.48
CA ASP A 115 -23.04 -57.95 -5.90
C ASP A 115 -22.94 -56.43 -6.06
N CYS A 116 -24.03 -55.80 -6.54
CA CYS A 116 -24.16 -54.37 -6.84
C CYS A 116 -24.27 -53.44 -5.60
N THR A 117 -23.59 -53.72 -4.50
CA THR A 117 -23.68 -52.92 -3.26
C THR A 117 -22.45 -52.03 -3.06
N MET A 118 -22.50 -50.80 -3.59
CA MET A 118 -21.41 -49.84 -3.45
C MET A 118 -21.29 -49.28 -2.03
N SER A 119 -20.06 -49.03 -1.59
CA SER A 119 -19.78 -48.29 -0.37
C SER A 119 -20.24 -46.83 -0.49
N ASP A 120 -20.46 -46.15 0.64
CA ASP A 120 -20.86 -44.74 0.58
C ASP A 120 -19.74 -43.88 -0.02
N HIS A 121 -20.11 -43.09 -1.03
CA HIS A 121 -19.25 -42.08 -1.64
C HIS A 121 -19.62 -40.69 -1.13
N LEU A 122 -18.63 -39.93 -0.67
CA LEU A 122 -18.83 -38.56 -0.25
C LEU A 122 -18.84 -37.64 -1.47
N ASP A 123 -19.90 -36.85 -1.60
CA ASP A 123 -19.88 -35.72 -2.52
C ASP A 123 -18.83 -34.68 -2.09
N TYR A 124 -18.54 -33.73 -3.00
CA TYR A 124 -17.54 -32.70 -2.76
C TYR A 124 -17.81 -31.89 -1.48
N PHE A 125 -19.06 -31.55 -1.17
CA PHE A 125 -19.39 -30.68 -0.03
C PHE A 125 -19.31 -31.42 1.31
N ALA A 126 -19.72 -32.69 1.33
CA ALA A 126 -19.57 -33.57 2.48
C ALA A 126 -18.08 -33.84 2.77
N PHE A 127 -17.30 -34.10 1.72
CA PHE A 127 -15.84 -34.24 1.84
C PHE A 127 -15.19 -32.92 2.29
N GLU A 128 -15.59 -31.77 1.74
CA GLU A 128 -15.05 -30.46 2.13
C GLU A 128 -15.32 -30.18 3.61
N THR A 129 -16.52 -30.49 4.10
CA THR A 129 -16.89 -30.34 5.51
C THR A 129 -16.01 -31.21 6.41
N LEU A 130 -15.78 -32.47 6.01
CA LEU A 130 -14.89 -33.39 6.71
C LEU A 130 -13.43 -32.91 6.65
N TRP A 131 -12.96 -32.47 5.49
CA TRP A 131 -11.60 -31.98 5.27
C TRP A 131 -11.28 -30.74 6.12
N LYS A 132 -12.24 -29.83 6.29
CA LYS A 132 -12.10 -28.66 7.16
C LYS A 132 -12.04 -29.03 8.64
N ALA A 133 -12.74 -30.08 9.04
CA ALA A 133 -12.76 -30.56 10.44
C ALA A 133 -11.54 -31.43 10.78
N ASP A 134 -11.17 -32.36 9.90
CA ASP A 134 -10.03 -33.27 10.03
C ASP A 134 -9.40 -33.60 8.65
N PRO A 135 -8.41 -32.80 8.21
CA PRO A 135 -7.74 -33.03 6.93
C PRO A 135 -6.98 -34.36 6.88
N ILE A 136 -6.44 -34.81 8.02
CA ILE A 136 -5.62 -36.03 8.08
C ILE A 136 -6.53 -37.25 7.95
N GLY A 137 -7.65 -37.28 8.67
CA GLY A 137 -8.66 -38.32 8.54
C GLY A 137 -9.24 -38.38 7.13
N ALA A 138 -9.63 -37.24 6.57
CA ALA A 138 -10.16 -37.15 5.20
C ALA A 138 -9.18 -37.66 4.14
N SER A 139 -7.88 -37.37 4.28
CA SER A 139 -6.83 -37.82 3.34
C SER A 139 -6.64 -39.34 3.25
N ARG A 140 -7.09 -40.08 4.27
CA ARG A 140 -6.92 -41.53 4.34
C ARG A 140 -8.03 -42.29 3.62
N LEU A 141 -9.17 -41.64 3.37
CA LEU A 141 -10.28 -42.22 2.62
C LEU A 141 -9.86 -42.55 1.16
N PRO A 142 -10.55 -43.51 0.51
CA PRO A 142 -11.43 -44.53 1.11
C PRO A 142 -10.64 -45.53 1.99
N LEU A 143 -11.31 -46.06 3.03
CA LEU A 143 -10.79 -47.12 3.91
C LEU A 143 -11.08 -48.53 3.36
#